data_AF-A0A968WKT2-F1
#
_entry.id   AF-A0A968WKT2-F1
#
_cell.length_a   1.000
_cell.length_b   1.000
_cell.length_c   1.000
_cell.angle_alpha   90.00
_cell.angle_beta   90.00
_cell.angle_gamma   90.00
#
_symmetry.space_group_name_H-M   'P 1'
#
loop_
_entity.id
_entity.type
_entity.pdbx_description
1 polymer ?
#
loop_
_entity_poly.entity_id
_entity_poly.type
_entity_poly.pdbx_seq_one_letter_code
_entity_poly.pdbx_strand_id
1 'polypeptide(L)'
;MNAQAQDRRHNHNGITHSPEETPTIPNIATGSTAKFLVVPQEGDAYYPSKDAFYVGGDIYTVLASAQDTGGAIAALDFYVPPKDVFPQHTHAHEAEAKYLVEGNVSFQFGDISLTSPPGTFVYYPPGRPMGFNATDRPARLTVLALPGASYYELAGVPLRDEQSRRIPPPQADLEQLQQQVDLGNVGRLNATYGGTLYFPEIAPPPPSGLLDTVLVLPSFDTIPADQLNSLRAVEGLKVFELEDRLRFNDAFGI
;
A
#
# COMPACT_ATOMS: atom_id res chain seq x y z
N MET A 1 -22.23 68.73 20.70
CA MET A 1 -20.85 68.26 20.42
C MET A 1 -20.32 67.59 21.67
N ASN A 2 -19.95 66.30 21.54
CA ASN A 2 -19.01 65.46 22.31
C ASN A 2 -18.88 65.62 23.84
N ALA A 3 -18.69 64.60 24.65
CA ALA A 3 -18.72 63.13 24.54
C ALA A 3 -18.56 62.66 26.00
N GLN A 4 -19.37 61.72 26.49
CA GLN A 4 -19.13 61.04 27.76
C GLN A 4 -18.92 59.56 27.47
N ALA A 5 -17.65 59.14 27.60
CA ALA A 5 -17.28 57.74 27.67
C ALA A 5 -17.74 57.19 29.02
N GLN A 6 -18.67 56.23 28.98
CA GLN A 6 -18.97 55.37 30.12
C GLN A 6 -18.59 53.93 29.77
N ASP A 7 -17.58 53.49 30.50
CA ASP A 7 -17.07 52.15 30.67
C ASP A 7 -18.22 51.14 30.89
N ARG A 8 -18.50 50.32 29.87
CA ARG A 8 -19.39 49.16 29.97
C ARG A 8 -18.55 47.90 29.95
N ARG A 9 -18.38 47.39 31.18
CA ARG A 9 -17.97 46.03 31.55
C ARG A 9 -18.40 45.01 30.49
N HIS A 10 -17.42 44.33 29.88
CA HIS A 10 -17.67 43.14 29.08
C HIS A 10 -18.17 42.03 30.01
N ASN A 11 -19.40 41.59 29.78
CA ASN A 11 -19.97 40.41 30.40
C ASN A 11 -19.28 39.18 29.80
N HIS A 12 -18.34 38.58 30.53
CA HIS A 12 -17.80 37.25 30.21
C HIS A 12 -18.93 36.23 30.41
N ASN A 13 -19.57 35.83 29.31
CA ASN A 13 -20.37 34.61 29.31
C ASN A 13 -19.39 33.44 29.49
N GLY A 14 -19.32 32.93 30.71
CA GLY A 14 -18.61 31.71 31.04
C GLY A 14 -19.20 30.53 30.30
N ILE A 15 -18.50 30.07 29.26
CA ILE A 15 -18.58 28.69 28.81
C ILE A 15 -17.51 27.97 29.62
N THR A 16 -17.94 27.27 30.67
CA THR A 16 -17.10 26.29 31.35
C THR A 16 -16.84 25.16 30.36
N HIS A 17 -15.64 25.09 29.80
CA HIS A 17 -15.16 23.88 29.15
C HIS A 17 -15.03 22.81 30.23
N SER A 18 -15.96 21.86 30.26
CA SER A 18 -15.70 20.56 30.88
C SER A 18 -14.44 20.00 30.20
N PRO A 19 -13.47 19.43 30.94
CA PRO A 19 -12.37 18.74 30.29
C PRO A 19 -12.98 17.58 29.51
N GLU A 20 -12.90 17.64 28.18
CA GLU A 20 -13.26 16.52 27.32
C GLU A 20 -12.54 15.28 27.85
N GLU A 21 -13.31 14.25 28.18
CA GLU A 21 -12.77 12.94 28.55
C GLU A 21 -11.86 12.50 27.42
N THR A 22 -10.55 12.45 27.69
CA THR A 22 -9.60 11.86 26.76
C THR A 22 -10.07 10.43 26.51
N PRO A 23 -10.29 10.00 25.24
CA PRO A 23 -10.76 8.66 24.97
C PRO A 23 -9.79 7.66 25.60
N THR A 24 -10.27 6.90 26.57
CA THR A 24 -9.46 5.87 27.24
C THR A 24 -9.18 4.75 26.27
N ILE A 25 -7.93 4.64 25.80
CA ILE A 25 -7.46 3.49 25.03
C ILE A 25 -7.47 2.27 25.98
N PRO A 26 -8.16 1.17 25.65
CA PRO A 26 -8.19 -0.01 26.50
C PRO A 26 -6.78 -0.55 26.74
N ASN A 27 -6.45 -0.73 28.02
CA ASN A 27 -5.18 -1.26 28.50
C ASN A 27 -5.06 -2.74 28.11
N ILE A 28 -4.23 -3.05 27.11
CA ILE A 28 -4.07 -4.42 26.62
C ILE A 28 -3.10 -5.16 27.55
N ALA A 29 -3.62 -6.19 28.22
CA ALA A 29 -2.93 -7.03 29.18
C ALA A 29 -1.54 -7.53 28.72
N THR A 30 -0.66 -7.66 29.71
CA THR A 30 0.71 -8.17 29.64
C THR A 30 0.76 -9.62 29.17
N GLY A 31 1.19 -9.80 27.92
CA GLY A 31 1.38 -11.09 27.25
C GLY A 31 1.52 -10.88 25.74
N SER A 32 2.36 -9.93 25.32
CA SER A 32 2.36 -9.39 23.96
C SER A 32 3.47 -10.00 23.11
N THR A 33 3.14 -11.02 22.32
CA THR A 33 3.76 -11.20 21.00
C THR A 33 3.43 -9.97 20.13
N ALA A 34 4.39 -9.52 19.32
CA ALA A 34 4.39 -8.26 18.58
C ALA A 34 3.02 -7.75 18.07
N LYS A 35 2.68 -6.48 18.36
CA LYS A 35 1.43 -5.81 17.91
C LYS A 35 1.63 -4.93 16.68
N PHE A 36 2.33 -5.45 15.68
CA PHE A 36 2.04 -5.05 14.30
C PHE A 36 2.05 -6.32 13.47
N LEU A 37 0.87 -6.92 13.38
CA LEU A 37 0.50 -7.84 12.32
C LEU A 37 -0.93 -7.46 11.95
N VAL A 38 -1.23 -7.42 10.66
CA VAL A 38 -2.58 -7.64 10.16
C VAL A 38 -3.12 -8.82 10.95
N VAL A 39 -4.09 -8.59 11.84
CA VAL A 39 -4.65 -9.66 12.67
C VAL A 39 -5.36 -10.60 11.70
N PRO A 40 -4.90 -11.85 11.52
CA PRO A 40 -5.68 -12.82 10.78
C PRO A 40 -6.98 -13.02 11.58
N GLN A 41 -8.10 -12.60 11.02
CA GLN A 41 -9.40 -13.01 11.54
C GLN A 41 -9.48 -14.53 11.31
N GLU A 42 -9.61 -15.32 12.38
CA GLU A 42 -9.57 -16.79 12.32
C GLU A 42 -10.62 -17.40 11.38
N GLY A 43 -10.25 -18.51 10.71
CA GLY A 43 -11.02 -19.23 9.67
C GLY A 43 -10.63 -18.79 8.25
N ASP A 44 -10.25 -19.71 7.35
CA ASP A 44 -9.63 -19.40 6.04
C ASP A 44 -8.72 -18.16 6.12
N ALA A 45 -7.94 -18.03 7.20
CA ALA A 45 -7.41 -16.74 7.68
C ALA A 45 -6.42 -16.07 6.70
N TYR A 46 -5.97 -16.85 5.72
CA TYR A 46 -5.18 -16.40 4.59
C TYR A 46 -6.01 -15.63 3.55
N TYR A 47 -7.29 -15.93 3.39
CA TYR A 47 -8.17 -15.35 2.39
C TYR A 47 -9.41 -14.82 3.09
N PRO A 48 -9.39 -13.55 3.53
CA PRO A 48 -10.50 -13.02 4.30
C PRO A 48 -11.79 -13.17 3.51
N SER A 49 -12.92 -13.22 4.21
CA SER A 49 -14.25 -13.23 3.59
C SER A 49 -14.61 -11.88 2.94
N LYS A 50 -13.65 -11.26 2.25
CA LYS A 50 -13.74 -10.06 1.43
C LYS A 50 -13.64 -10.35 -0.08
N ASP A 51 -14.06 -9.39 -0.88
CA ASP A 51 -14.08 -9.56 -2.33
C ASP A 51 -12.68 -9.45 -2.90
N ALA A 52 -12.42 -10.22 -3.96
CA ALA A 52 -11.13 -10.27 -4.62
C ALA A 52 -11.31 -10.07 -6.12
N PHE A 53 -10.34 -9.40 -6.73
CA PHE A 53 -10.35 -9.04 -8.15
C PHE A 53 -9.03 -9.39 -8.80
N TYR A 54 -9.06 -9.92 -10.02
CA TYR A 54 -7.88 -10.11 -10.85
C TYR A 54 -7.62 -8.84 -11.65
N VAL A 55 -6.43 -8.26 -11.49
CA VAL A 55 -6.03 -7.02 -12.18
C VAL A 55 -4.56 -7.11 -12.57
N GLY A 56 -4.28 -7.16 -13.87
CA GLY A 56 -2.89 -7.04 -14.35
C GLY A 56 -1.94 -8.15 -13.88
N GLY A 57 -2.43 -9.38 -13.67
CA GLY A 57 -1.58 -10.52 -13.28
C GLY A 57 -1.75 -10.96 -11.82
N ASP A 58 -2.04 -10.02 -10.94
CA ASP A 58 -2.22 -10.27 -9.51
C ASP A 58 -3.69 -10.40 -9.10
N ILE A 59 -3.91 -10.92 -7.90
CA ILE A 59 -5.21 -11.01 -7.25
C ILE A 59 -5.26 -10.10 -6.02
N TYR A 60 -6.22 -9.18 -6.00
CA TYR A 60 -6.36 -8.08 -5.05
C TYR A 60 -7.56 -8.36 -4.15
N THR A 61 -7.31 -8.72 -2.90
CA THR A 61 -8.38 -8.89 -1.90
C THR A 61 -8.59 -7.60 -1.13
N VAL A 62 -9.81 -7.05 -1.14
CA VAL A 62 -10.13 -5.75 -0.53
C VAL A 62 -10.39 -5.89 0.96
N LEU A 63 -9.41 -5.57 1.80
CA LEU A 63 -9.54 -5.64 3.25
C LEU A 63 -10.43 -4.50 3.79
N ALA A 64 -10.14 -3.28 3.34
CA ALA A 64 -10.94 -2.08 3.57
C ALA A 64 -10.94 -1.24 2.29
N SER A 65 -12.12 -1.02 1.72
CA SER A 65 -12.30 -0.22 0.50
C SER A 65 -12.13 1.28 0.77
N ALA A 66 -12.01 2.07 -0.29
CA ALA A 66 -12.08 3.52 -0.19
C ALA A 66 -13.41 3.98 0.47
N GLN A 67 -14.51 3.26 0.25
CA GLN A 67 -15.79 3.57 0.88
C GLN A 67 -15.75 3.31 2.40
N ASP A 68 -15.15 2.21 2.84
CA ASP A 68 -15.05 1.85 4.26
C ASP A 68 -14.27 2.89 5.08
N THR A 69 -13.32 3.57 4.44
CA THR A 69 -12.38 4.50 5.10
C THR A 69 -12.71 5.97 4.84
N GLY A 70 -13.82 6.28 4.16
CA GLY A 70 -14.14 7.65 3.75
C GLY A 70 -13.15 8.25 2.75
N GLY A 71 -12.49 7.40 1.95
CA GLY A 71 -11.55 7.78 0.90
C GLY A 71 -10.11 7.97 1.38
N ALA A 72 -9.84 7.83 2.68
CA ALA A 72 -8.51 8.08 3.23
C ALA A 72 -7.45 7.11 2.70
N ILE A 73 -7.78 5.82 2.72
CA ILE A 73 -6.93 4.74 2.19
C ILE A 73 -7.80 3.64 1.58
N ALA A 74 -7.20 2.79 0.77
CA ALA A 74 -7.73 1.45 0.58
C ALA A 74 -6.66 0.44 0.96
N ALA A 75 -7.05 -0.56 1.74
CA ALA A 75 -6.17 -1.60 2.25
C ALA A 75 -6.44 -2.92 1.52
N LEU A 76 -5.39 -3.52 0.99
CA LEU A 76 -5.45 -4.63 0.06
C LEU A 76 -4.48 -5.72 0.49
N ASP A 77 -4.85 -6.96 0.19
CA ASP A 77 -3.97 -8.11 0.25
C ASP A 77 -3.77 -8.66 -1.16
N PHE A 78 -2.53 -8.60 -1.65
CA PHE A 78 -2.18 -9.08 -2.97
C PHE A 78 -1.69 -10.51 -2.84
N TYR A 79 -2.31 -11.41 -3.59
CA TYR A 79 -1.71 -12.69 -3.93
C TYR A 79 -1.00 -12.54 -5.27
N VAL A 80 0.31 -12.74 -5.25
CA VAL A 80 1.21 -12.66 -6.40
C VAL A 80 1.50 -14.07 -6.90
N PRO A 81 0.96 -14.48 -8.06
CA PRO A 81 1.20 -15.81 -8.60
C PRO A 81 2.66 -16.02 -9.04
N PRO A 82 3.15 -17.27 -9.05
CA PRO A 82 4.49 -17.56 -9.56
C PRO A 82 4.69 -17.06 -10.99
N LYS A 83 5.86 -16.49 -11.27
CA LYS A 83 6.31 -15.99 -12.58
C LYS A 83 5.43 -14.89 -13.19
N ASP A 84 4.50 -14.34 -12.42
CA ASP A 84 3.75 -13.17 -12.85
C ASP A 84 4.66 -11.97 -13.07
N VAL A 85 4.30 -11.14 -14.04
CA VAL A 85 5.05 -9.96 -14.44
C VAL A 85 4.06 -8.81 -14.53
N PHE A 86 4.08 -7.93 -13.54
CA PHE A 86 3.32 -6.71 -13.62
C PHE A 86 4.18 -5.60 -14.23
N PRO A 87 3.76 -5.00 -15.36
CA PRO A 87 4.53 -3.92 -15.98
C PRO A 87 4.77 -2.77 -15.01
N GLN A 88 5.90 -2.07 -15.18
CA GLN A 88 6.07 -0.79 -14.51
C GLN A 88 4.91 0.13 -14.90
N HIS A 89 4.46 0.93 -13.95
CA HIS A 89 3.41 1.92 -14.17
C HIS A 89 3.53 3.04 -13.16
N THR A 90 2.77 4.10 -13.37
CA THR A 90 2.68 5.26 -12.48
C THR A 90 1.22 5.51 -12.14
N HIS A 91 1.00 5.99 -10.93
CA HIS A 91 -0.30 6.51 -10.48
C HIS A 91 -0.19 8.03 -10.47
N ALA A 92 -1.15 8.74 -11.07
CA ALA A 92 -1.08 10.20 -11.12
C ALA A 92 -1.43 10.85 -9.77
N HIS A 93 -2.24 10.17 -8.96
CA HIS A 93 -2.86 10.75 -7.77
C HIS A 93 -2.62 9.92 -6.51
N GLU A 94 -2.49 8.61 -6.66
CA GLU A 94 -2.30 7.69 -5.55
C GLU A 94 -0.81 7.42 -5.28
N ALA A 95 -0.48 7.32 -4.01
CA ALA A 95 0.73 6.66 -3.54
C ALA A 95 0.40 5.21 -3.19
N GLU A 96 1.39 4.34 -3.26
CA GLU A 96 1.28 2.97 -2.77
C GLU A 96 2.34 2.68 -1.70
N ALA A 97 1.89 2.16 -0.56
CA ALA A 97 2.76 1.55 0.44
C ALA A 97 2.57 0.03 0.42
N LYS A 98 3.66 -0.72 0.26
CA LYS A 98 3.66 -2.17 0.12
C LYS A 98 4.51 -2.79 1.23
N TYR A 99 3.99 -3.83 1.85
CA TYR A 99 4.71 -4.64 2.82
C TYR A 99 4.68 -6.10 2.38
N LEU A 100 5.86 -6.70 2.17
CA LEU A 100 5.98 -8.09 1.77
C LEU A 100 5.81 -8.99 3.00
N VAL A 101 4.72 -9.76 3.01
CA VAL A 101 4.32 -10.62 4.13
C VAL A 101 4.90 -12.02 3.97
N GLU A 102 4.87 -12.57 2.75
CA GLU A 102 5.28 -13.94 2.47
C GLU A 102 5.87 -14.07 1.07
N GLY A 103 6.78 -15.03 0.89
CA GLY A 103 7.45 -15.28 -0.38
C GLY A 103 8.49 -14.21 -0.70
N ASN A 104 8.86 -14.09 -1.97
CA ASN A 104 9.80 -13.09 -2.44
C ASN A 104 9.23 -12.45 -3.71
N VAL A 105 9.39 -11.13 -3.84
CA VAL A 105 9.09 -10.38 -5.07
C VAL A 105 10.30 -9.55 -5.46
N SER A 106 10.50 -9.34 -6.76
CA SER A 106 11.52 -8.45 -7.28
C SER A 106 10.94 -7.07 -7.49
N PHE A 107 11.09 -6.17 -6.51
CA PHE A 107 10.69 -4.77 -6.65
C PHE A 107 11.59 -4.04 -7.64
N GLN A 108 11.01 -3.10 -8.37
CA GLN A 108 11.71 -2.36 -9.41
C GLN A 108 11.84 -0.87 -9.02
N PHE A 109 12.99 -0.30 -9.37
CA PHE A 109 13.42 1.06 -9.08
C PHE A 109 14.15 1.62 -10.31
N GLY A 110 13.38 2.06 -11.31
CA GLY A 110 13.91 2.36 -12.64
C GLY A 110 14.45 1.09 -13.29
N ASP A 111 15.70 1.12 -13.73
CA ASP A 111 16.39 -0.01 -14.37
C ASP A 111 16.96 -1.03 -13.36
N ILE A 112 16.93 -0.71 -12.07
CA ILE A 112 17.40 -1.60 -11.01
C ILE A 112 16.24 -2.39 -10.44
N SER A 113 16.47 -3.67 -10.15
CA SER A 113 15.52 -4.51 -9.42
C SER A 113 16.18 -5.22 -8.24
N LEU A 114 15.37 -5.53 -7.23
CA LEU A 114 15.80 -6.21 -6.02
C LEU A 114 14.78 -7.29 -5.63
N THR A 115 15.19 -8.55 -5.71
CA THR A 115 14.45 -9.65 -5.09
C THR A 115 14.52 -9.50 -3.58
N SER A 116 13.37 -9.22 -2.98
CA SER A 116 13.26 -8.79 -1.60
C SER A 116 12.56 -9.86 -0.76
N PRO A 117 13.01 -10.08 0.49
CA PRO A 117 12.43 -11.07 1.40
C PRO A 117 11.27 -10.49 2.23
N PRO A 118 10.47 -11.36 2.89
CA PRO A 118 9.44 -10.92 3.82
C PRO A 118 9.95 -9.95 4.87
N GLY A 119 9.12 -8.99 5.23
CA GLY A 119 9.48 -7.85 6.07
C GLY A 119 9.94 -6.62 5.30
N THR A 120 10.13 -6.72 3.98
CA THR A 120 10.47 -5.57 3.13
C THR A 120 9.27 -4.63 3.02
N PHE A 121 9.52 -3.33 3.18
CA PHE A 121 8.55 -2.27 2.96
C PHE A 121 9.00 -1.37 1.81
N VAL A 122 8.08 -1.00 0.93
CA VAL A 122 8.32 -0.01 -0.13
C VAL A 122 7.18 0.99 -0.17
N TYR A 123 7.52 2.28 -0.27
CA TYR A 123 6.57 3.35 -0.54
C TYR A 123 6.91 4.04 -1.85
N TYR A 124 5.94 4.07 -2.77
CA TYR A 124 6.01 4.79 -4.04
C TYR A 124 5.06 6.00 -3.97
N PRO A 125 5.57 7.25 -4.06
CA PRO A 125 4.73 8.43 -4.15
C PRO A 125 4.08 8.56 -5.54
N PRO A 126 3.07 9.44 -5.69
CA PRO A 126 2.43 9.67 -6.99
C PRO A 126 3.44 10.10 -8.04
N GLY A 127 3.27 9.59 -9.26
CA GLY A 127 4.11 9.87 -10.42
C GLY A 127 5.44 9.10 -10.48
N ARG A 128 5.86 8.40 -9.41
CA ARG A 128 7.04 7.53 -9.47
C ARG A 128 6.71 6.20 -10.16
N PRO A 129 7.52 5.75 -11.13
CA PRO A 129 7.37 4.41 -11.68
C PRO A 129 7.50 3.35 -10.58
N MET A 130 6.54 2.45 -10.54
CA MET A 130 6.48 1.33 -9.62
C MET A 130 6.21 0.04 -10.38
N GLY A 131 6.73 -1.06 -9.87
CA GLY A 131 6.55 -2.38 -10.46
C GLY A 131 7.22 -3.44 -9.60
N PHE A 132 6.76 -4.67 -9.75
CA PHE A 132 7.44 -5.83 -9.21
C PHE A 132 7.19 -7.05 -10.09
N ASN A 133 8.12 -7.99 -10.05
CA ASN A 133 7.96 -9.29 -10.70
C ASN A 133 7.89 -10.38 -9.64
N ALA A 134 7.09 -11.40 -9.89
CA ALA A 134 7.08 -12.60 -9.08
C ALA A 134 8.39 -13.39 -9.26
N THR A 135 8.69 -14.21 -8.25
CA THR A 135 9.70 -15.27 -8.36
C THR A 135 9.05 -16.55 -8.90
N ASP A 136 9.74 -17.68 -8.85
CA ASP A 136 9.18 -19.00 -9.17
C ASP A 136 8.21 -19.53 -8.10
N ARG A 137 8.01 -18.79 -7.02
CA ARG A 137 7.13 -19.10 -5.88
C ARG A 137 6.09 -17.99 -5.70
N PRO A 138 4.90 -18.32 -5.16
CA PRO A 138 3.91 -17.30 -4.86
C PRO A 138 4.41 -16.37 -3.74
N ALA A 139 3.89 -15.15 -3.72
CA ALA A 139 4.16 -14.18 -2.68
C ALA A 139 2.88 -13.45 -2.25
N ARG A 140 2.96 -12.77 -1.10
CA ARG A 140 1.85 -11.97 -0.57
C ARG A 140 2.31 -10.60 -0.10
N LEU A 141 1.59 -9.57 -0.50
CA LEU A 141 1.83 -8.19 -0.09
C LEU A 141 0.60 -7.62 0.61
N THR A 142 0.81 -6.89 1.70
CA THR A 142 -0.20 -5.93 2.17
C THR A 142 0.07 -4.60 1.48
N VAL A 143 -0.93 -4.04 0.83
CA VAL A 143 -0.82 -2.80 0.06
C VAL A 143 -1.82 -1.77 0.57
N LEU A 144 -1.36 -0.54 0.76
CA LEU A 144 -2.20 0.62 1.02
C LEU A 144 -2.11 1.56 -0.18
N ALA A 145 -3.25 1.89 -0.77
CA ALA A 145 -3.39 2.96 -1.74
C ALA A 145 -3.86 4.24 -1.03
N LEU A 146 -3.21 5.38 -1.31
CA LEU A 146 -3.46 6.65 -0.65
C LEU A 146 -3.54 7.81 -1.67
N PRO A 147 -4.69 8.51 -1.82
CA PRO A 147 -5.98 8.20 -1.20
C PRO A 147 -6.52 6.84 -1.66
N GLY A 148 -7.58 6.35 -1.01
CA GLY A 148 -8.21 5.10 -1.41
C GLY A 148 -8.82 5.21 -2.82
N ALA A 149 -8.47 4.27 -3.70
CA ALA A 149 -9.00 4.17 -5.06
C ALA A 149 -9.84 2.91 -5.24
N SER A 150 -10.93 2.96 -6.02
CA SER A 150 -11.74 1.78 -6.37
C SER A 150 -11.32 1.12 -7.71
N TYR A 151 -10.08 1.37 -8.15
CA TYR A 151 -9.63 0.95 -9.48
C TYR A 151 -9.80 -0.55 -9.73
N TYR A 152 -9.39 -1.40 -8.79
CA TYR A 152 -9.45 -2.85 -8.91
C TYR A 152 -10.89 -3.40 -8.93
N GLU A 153 -11.84 -2.75 -8.26
CA GLU A 153 -13.27 -3.10 -8.34
C GLU A 153 -13.86 -2.75 -9.71
N LEU A 154 -13.40 -1.64 -10.30
CA LEU A 154 -13.92 -1.10 -11.57
C LEU A 154 -13.26 -1.72 -12.80
N ALA A 155 -11.98 -2.06 -12.69
CA ALA A 155 -11.14 -2.56 -13.79
C ALA A 155 -10.99 -4.08 -13.76
N GLY A 156 -11.08 -4.69 -12.57
CA GLY A 156 -10.74 -6.08 -12.35
C GLY A 156 -11.85 -7.06 -12.66
N VAL A 157 -11.45 -8.31 -12.87
CA VAL A 157 -12.37 -9.44 -13.00
C VAL A 157 -12.65 -9.97 -11.59
N PRO A 158 -13.90 -9.98 -11.11
CA PRO A 158 -14.21 -10.53 -9.78
C PRO A 158 -13.84 -12.02 -9.69
N LEU A 159 -13.17 -12.42 -8.61
CA LEU A 159 -12.88 -13.82 -8.33
C LEU A 159 -14.12 -14.54 -7.82
N ARG A 160 -14.92 -15.00 -8.78
CA ARG A 160 -16.17 -15.73 -8.57
C ARG A 160 -16.27 -16.90 -9.53
N ASP A 161 -16.81 -18.01 -9.05
CA ASP A 161 -17.18 -19.12 -9.93
C ASP A 161 -18.53 -18.87 -10.64
N GLU A 162 -18.94 -19.80 -11.50
CA GLU A 162 -20.20 -19.72 -12.25
C GLU A 162 -21.44 -19.62 -11.35
N GLN A 163 -21.35 -20.07 -10.10
CA GLN A 163 -22.42 -19.97 -9.10
C GLN A 163 -22.27 -18.72 -8.21
N SER A 164 -21.41 -17.77 -8.58
CA SER A 164 -21.10 -16.56 -7.82
C SER A 164 -20.51 -16.83 -6.43
N ARG A 165 -19.95 -18.02 -6.21
CA ARG A 165 -19.19 -18.35 -5.00
C ARG A 165 -17.76 -17.89 -5.15
N ARG A 166 -17.08 -17.74 -4.03
CA ARG A 166 -15.72 -17.21 -4.00
C ARG A 166 -14.70 -18.26 -4.35
N ILE A 167 -13.67 -17.85 -5.08
CA ILE A 167 -12.53 -18.68 -5.40
C ILE A 167 -11.36 -18.21 -4.54
N PRO A 168 -10.76 -19.09 -3.70
CA PRO A 168 -9.50 -18.78 -3.03
C PRO A 168 -8.42 -18.41 -4.06
N PRO A 169 -7.68 -17.31 -3.90
CA PRO A 169 -6.69 -16.85 -4.88
C PRO A 169 -5.73 -17.91 -5.43
N PRO A 170 -5.16 -18.86 -4.64
CA PRO A 170 -4.29 -19.90 -5.19
C PRO A 170 -4.98 -20.93 -6.07
N GLN A 171 -6.31 -21.00 -6.03
CA GLN A 171 -7.14 -21.91 -6.80
C GLN A 171 -7.74 -21.24 -8.04
N ALA A 172 -7.47 -19.95 -8.24
CA ALA A 172 -7.97 -19.21 -9.38
C ALA A 172 -7.32 -19.69 -10.69
N ASP A 173 -8.13 -19.85 -11.72
CA ASP A 173 -7.65 -20.06 -13.09
C ASP A 173 -7.26 -18.71 -13.69
N LEU A 174 -5.97 -18.39 -13.62
CA LEU A 174 -5.45 -17.10 -14.07
C LEU A 174 -5.54 -16.93 -15.59
N GLU A 175 -5.44 -18.02 -16.36
CA GLU A 175 -5.58 -17.95 -17.82
C GLU A 175 -7.03 -17.60 -18.19
N GLN A 176 -8.00 -18.20 -17.51
CA GLN A 176 -9.41 -17.88 -17.69
C GLN A 176 -9.75 -16.46 -17.24
N LEU A 177 -9.19 -16.00 -16.12
CA LEU A 177 -9.40 -14.63 -15.63
C LEU A 177 -8.78 -13.60 -16.58
N GLN A 178 -7.58 -13.87 -17.10
CA GLN A 178 -6.90 -12.99 -18.06
C GLN A 178 -7.71 -12.80 -19.36
N GLN A 179 -8.43 -13.83 -19.81
CA GLN A 179 -9.31 -13.73 -20.99
C GLN A 179 -10.56 -12.86 -20.75
N GLN A 180 -10.94 -12.64 -19.50
CA GLN A 180 -12.11 -11.82 -19.12
C GLN A 180 -11.75 -10.34 -18.92
N VAL A 181 -10.47 -9.99 -18.94
CA VAL A 181 -10.03 -8.59 -18.75
C VAL A 181 -10.53 -7.72 -19.90
N ASP A 182 -11.32 -6.69 -19.56
CA ASP A 182 -11.75 -5.67 -20.50
C ASP A 182 -10.68 -4.57 -20.65
N LEU A 183 -9.76 -4.76 -21.60
CA LEU A 183 -8.69 -3.80 -21.90
C LEU A 183 -9.23 -2.42 -22.35
N GLY A 184 -10.42 -2.37 -22.94
CA GLY A 184 -11.07 -1.11 -23.31
C GLY A 184 -11.50 -0.31 -22.09
N ASN A 185 -12.10 -1.00 -21.11
CA ASN A 185 -12.46 -0.41 -19.82
C ASN A 185 -11.21 0.02 -19.03
N VAL A 186 -10.18 -0.84 -18.96
CA VAL A 186 -8.88 -0.51 -18.33
C VAL A 186 -8.30 0.77 -18.95
N GLY A 187 -8.23 0.86 -20.28
CA GLY A 187 -7.73 2.05 -20.98
C GLY A 187 -8.55 3.31 -20.66
N ARG A 188 -9.88 3.20 -20.61
CA ARG A 188 -10.78 4.31 -20.24
C ARG A 188 -10.56 4.77 -18.81
N LEU A 189 -10.43 3.85 -17.85
CA LEU A 189 -10.19 4.15 -16.44
C LEU A 189 -8.84 4.83 -16.26
N ASN A 190 -7.79 4.31 -16.89
CA ASN A 190 -6.44 4.90 -16.88
C ASN A 190 -6.45 6.34 -17.44
N ALA A 191 -7.18 6.58 -18.53
CA ALA A 191 -7.33 7.92 -19.11
C ALA A 191 -8.14 8.89 -18.22
N THR A 192 -9.05 8.37 -17.39
CA THR A 192 -9.94 9.17 -16.55
C THR A 192 -9.30 9.51 -15.20
N TYR A 193 -8.71 8.51 -14.54
CA TYR A 193 -8.23 8.60 -13.17
C TYR A 193 -6.70 8.69 -13.06
N GLY A 194 -5.99 8.61 -14.18
CA GLY A 194 -4.54 8.80 -14.21
C GLY A 194 -3.77 7.56 -13.77
N GLY A 195 -3.51 6.68 -14.72
CA GLY A 195 -2.58 5.57 -14.59
C GLY A 195 -1.84 5.37 -15.91
N THR A 196 -0.51 5.38 -15.91
CA THR A 196 0.27 5.20 -17.14
C THR A 196 1.16 3.99 -17.00
N LEU A 197 0.98 3.00 -17.89
CA LEU A 197 1.93 1.91 -18.05
C LEU A 197 3.27 2.48 -18.52
N TYR A 198 4.33 2.18 -17.77
CA TYR A 198 5.70 2.51 -18.09
C TYR A 198 6.36 1.31 -18.75
N PHE A 199 6.82 1.49 -19.97
CA PHE A 199 7.74 0.57 -20.61
C PHE A 199 9.11 1.23 -20.62
N PRO A 200 10.15 0.65 -19.97
CA PRO A 200 11.47 1.27 -19.82
C PRO A 200 12.09 1.78 -21.13
N GLU A 201 11.79 1.15 -22.26
CA GLU A 201 12.34 1.50 -23.57
C GLU A 201 11.49 2.53 -24.37
N ILE A 202 10.30 2.87 -23.91
CA ILE A 202 9.31 3.67 -24.68
C ILE A 202 8.86 4.93 -23.92
N ALA A 203 9.02 4.97 -22.59
CA ALA A 203 8.53 6.07 -21.77
C ALA A 203 9.63 7.14 -21.50
N PRO A 204 9.27 8.44 -21.47
CA PRO A 204 10.20 9.50 -21.08
C PRO A 204 10.69 9.28 -19.63
N PRO A 205 11.78 9.92 -19.16
CA PRO A 205 12.13 9.86 -17.74
C PRO A 205 11.01 10.46 -16.88
N PRO A 206 10.86 10.02 -15.62
CA PRO A 206 9.88 10.61 -14.71
C PRO A 206 10.13 12.12 -14.54
N PRO A 207 9.07 12.91 -14.32
CA PRO A 207 9.22 14.36 -14.14
C PRO A 207 10.13 14.68 -12.94
N SER A 208 10.82 15.82 -13.00
CA SER A 208 11.68 16.27 -11.90
C SER A 208 10.86 16.73 -10.69
N GLY A 209 11.48 16.69 -9.50
CA GLY A 209 10.86 17.19 -8.26
C GLY A 209 9.85 16.24 -7.60
N LEU A 210 9.74 14.99 -8.07
CA LEU A 210 8.94 13.97 -7.39
C LEU A 210 9.50 13.64 -6.01
N LEU A 211 8.60 13.36 -5.07
CA LEU A 211 8.98 12.83 -3.76
C LEU A 211 9.78 11.54 -3.90
N ASP A 212 10.56 11.23 -2.86
CA ASP A 212 11.42 10.06 -2.86
C ASP A 212 10.61 8.78 -2.65
N THR A 213 10.96 7.74 -3.41
CA THR A 213 10.59 6.36 -3.08
C THR A 213 11.35 5.94 -1.83
N VAL A 214 10.69 5.23 -0.92
CA VAL A 214 11.31 4.70 0.30
C VAL A 214 11.34 3.18 0.25
N LEU A 215 12.52 2.60 0.42
CA LEU A 215 12.74 1.16 0.57
C LEU A 215 13.29 0.90 1.97
N VAL A 216 12.63 0.03 2.74
CA VAL A 216 13.12 -0.47 4.02
C VAL A 216 13.31 -1.98 3.91
N LEU A 217 14.54 -2.43 4.09
CA LEU A 217 14.91 -3.84 4.04
C LEU A 217 14.99 -4.43 5.45
N PRO A 218 14.63 -5.71 5.65
CA PRO A 218 14.77 -6.36 6.95
C PRO A 218 16.22 -6.38 7.44
N SER A 219 17.15 -6.68 6.53
CA SER A 219 18.59 -6.64 6.78
C SER A 219 19.38 -6.41 5.49
N PHE A 220 20.40 -5.56 5.55
CA PHE A 220 21.38 -5.35 4.49
C PHE A 220 22.33 -6.53 4.32
N ASP A 221 22.53 -7.37 5.34
CA ASP A 221 23.43 -8.53 5.26
C ASP A 221 22.99 -9.56 4.22
N THR A 222 21.70 -9.56 3.87
CA THR A 222 21.15 -10.44 2.83
C THR A 222 21.35 -9.90 1.41
N ILE A 223 21.85 -8.67 1.25
CA ILE A 223 22.00 -8.01 -0.04
C ILE A 223 23.49 -7.83 -0.39
N PRO A 224 23.94 -8.27 -1.58
CA PRO A 224 25.29 -8.00 -2.06
C PRO A 224 25.64 -6.49 -2.02
N ALA A 225 26.86 -6.16 -1.58
CA ALA A 225 27.26 -4.77 -1.35
C ALA A 225 27.22 -3.90 -2.62
N ASP A 226 27.55 -4.47 -3.77
CA ASP A 226 27.44 -3.82 -5.08
C ASP A 226 25.99 -3.54 -5.47
N GLN A 227 25.07 -4.48 -5.20
CA GLN A 227 23.64 -4.28 -5.41
C GLN A 227 23.08 -3.20 -4.46
N LEU A 228 23.48 -3.19 -3.19
CA LEU A 228 23.08 -2.15 -2.23
C LEU A 228 23.61 -0.77 -2.64
N ASN A 229 24.84 -0.69 -3.12
CA ASN A 229 25.42 0.55 -3.65
C ASN A 229 24.66 1.04 -4.90
N SER A 230 24.26 0.12 -5.77
CA SER A 230 23.49 0.43 -6.98
C SER A 230 22.10 0.99 -6.62
N LEU A 231 21.42 0.42 -5.62
CA LEU A 231 20.16 0.95 -5.11
C LEU A 231 20.33 2.35 -4.50
N ARG A 232 21.37 2.56 -3.69
CA ARG A 232 21.66 3.88 -3.08
C ARG A 232 22.03 4.96 -4.10
N ALA A 233 22.44 4.55 -5.31
CA ALA A 233 22.73 5.47 -6.40
C ALA A 233 21.49 5.85 -7.24
N VAL A 234 20.34 5.19 -7.04
CA VAL A 234 19.10 5.52 -7.76
C VAL A 234 18.58 6.88 -7.28
N GLU A 235 18.40 7.81 -8.21
CA GLU A 235 17.92 9.16 -7.90
C GLU A 235 16.51 9.15 -7.29
N GLY A 236 16.39 9.70 -6.09
CA GLY A 236 15.14 9.76 -5.34
C GLY A 236 14.67 8.40 -4.81
N LEU A 237 15.58 7.45 -4.62
CA LEU A 237 15.36 6.27 -3.78
C LEU A 237 16.08 6.44 -2.45
N LYS A 238 15.35 6.36 -1.35
CA LYS A 238 15.90 6.28 0.01
C LYS A 238 15.87 4.85 0.50
N VAL A 239 17.03 4.31 0.87
CA VAL A 239 17.18 2.92 1.32
C VAL A 239 17.55 2.89 2.79
N PHE A 240 16.78 2.17 3.59
CA PHE A 240 16.95 2.01 5.04
C PHE A 240 16.99 0.53 5.43
N GLU A 241 17.62 0.23 6.56
CA GLU A 241 17.54 -1.07 7.21
C GLU A 241 16.51 -1.02 8.34
N LEU A 242 15.81 -2.12 8.60
CA LEU A 242 14.87 -2.19 9.71
C LEU A 242 15.59 -2.05 11.07
N GLU A 243 16.84 -2.53 11.16
CA GLU A 243 17.67 -2.45 12.35
C GLU A 243 18.16 -1.03 12.69
N ASP A 244 18.11 -0.09 11.72
CA ASP A 244 18.38 1.33 11.98
C ASP A 244 17.35 1.95 12.95
N ARG A 245 16.24 1.25 13.21
CA ARG A 245 15.21 1.68 14.17
C ARG A 245 15.66 1.41 15.59
N LEU A 246 15.54 2.43 16.44
CA LEU A 246 15.70 2.28 17.87
C LEU A 246 14.73 1.22 18.38
N ARG A 247 15.28 0.16 18.98
CA ARG A 247 14.48 -0.92 19.57
C ARG A 247 13.78 -0.38 20.80
N PHE A 248 12.49 -0.70 20.93
CA PHE A 248 11.76 -0.44 22.15
C PHE A 248 12.43 -1.20 23.30
N ASN A 249 13.01 -0.45 24.22
CA ASN A 249 13.71 -0.91 25.42
C ASN A 249 12.78 -0.96 26.64
N ASP A 250 11.54 -0.47 26.52
CA ASP A 250 10.47 -0.60 27.51
C ASP A 250 9.07 -0.65 26.84
N ALA A 251 8.01 -0.58 27.65
CA ALA A 251 6.62 -0.76 27.20
C ALA A 251 6.09 0.32 26.25
N PHE A 252 6.79 1.45 26.10
CA PHE A 252 6.37 2.57 25.25
C PHE A 252 7.43 3.00 24.23
N GLY A 253 8.67 2.53 24.38
CA GLY A 253 9.76 2.83 23.48
C GLY A 253 10.48 4.13 23.81
N ILE A 254 11.77 4.01 24.16
CA ILE A 254 12.75 5.04 24.54
C ILE A 254 12.27 6.19 25.44
#